data_AF-A0AAU2VLX8-F1
#
_entry.id   AF-A0AAU2VLX8-F1
#
_cell.length_a   1.000
_cell.length_b   1.000
_cell.length_c   1.000
_cell.angle_alpha   90.00
_cell.angle_beta   90.00
_cell.angle_gamma   90.00
#
_symmetry.space_group_name_H-M   'P 1'
#
loop_
_entity.id
_entity.type
_entity.pdbx_description
1 polymer ?
#
loop_
_entity_poly.entity_id
_entity_poly.type
_entity_poly.pdbx_seq_one_letter_code
_entity_poly.pdbx_strand_id
1 'polypeptide(L)'
;MSTAIYTRRLVEHRYGRPLEKLQRGSASGRSDDPVLPILLRRLDGLSQTSADAQSARRNLEAAWRGHRSGEPALDDLELLYATEVVDLERQERSETEAVWDLLDVRLLLDRASARRPSARRAAPSPDDQDLLGIAREVAADLHRLNREALRKGLRDRGVPVSNRRLGTLLQRLRAESTSR
;
A
#
# COMPACT_ATOMS: atom_id res chain seq x y z
N MET A 1 -5.57 -12.20 24.69
CA MET A 1 -4.94 -12.00 23.36
C MET A 1 -4.35 -10.60 23.36
N SER A 2 -3.03 -10.43 23.20
CA SER A 2 -2.37 -9.11 23.34
C SER A 2 -2.64 -8.22 22.12
N THR A 3 -2.70 -6.90 22.34
CA THR A 3 -2.91 -5.88 21.29
C THR A 3 -1.81 -5.95 20.24
N ALA A 4 -0.56 -6.20 20.64
CA ALA A 4 0.56 -6.42 19.74
C ALA A 4 0.34 -7.59 18.76
N ILE A 5 -0.23 -8.71 19.23
CA ILE A 5 -0.53 -9.87 18.38
C ILE A 5 -1.61 -9.52 17.34
N TYR A 6 -2.63 -8.79 17.76
CA TYR A 6 -3.69 -8.33 16.85
C TYR A 6 -3.11 -7.38 15.77
N THR A 7 -2.34 -6.39 16.18
CA THR A 7 -1.70 -5.42 15.28
C THR A 7 -0.76 -6.09 14.29
N ARG A 8 0.02 -7.09 14.74
CA ARG A 8 0.83 -7.92 13.85
C ARG A 8 -0.02 -8.60 12.78
N ARG A 9 -1.11 -9.27 13.16
CA ARG A 9 -2.01 -9.96 12.22
C ARG A 9 -2.64 -8.98 11.23
N LEU A 10 -3.00 -7.80 11.68
CA LEU A 10 -3.54 -6.75 10.82
C LEU A 10 -2.51 -6.34 9.75
N VAL A 11 -1.25 -6.17 10.14
CA VAL A 11 -0.16 -5.87 9.19
C VAL A 11 0.02 -7.01 8.19
N GLU A 12 0.14 -8.25 8.66
CA GLU A 12 0.28 -9.42 7.78
C GLU A 12 -0.88 -9.53 6.79
N HIS A 13 -2.11 -9.24 7.24
CA HIS A 13 -3.30 -9.20 6.40
C HIS A 13 -3.21 -8.08 5.35
N ARG A 14 -2.84 -6.86 5.73
CA ARG A 14 -2.75 -5.71 4.82
C ARG A 14 -1.69 -5.87 3.75
N TYR A 15 -0.57 -6.51 4.07
CA TYR A 15 0.50 -6.78 3.12
C TYR A 15 0.35 -8.13 2.39
N GLY A 16 -0.63 -8.97 2.77
CA GLY A 16 -0.90 -10.27 2.15
C GLY A 16 0.24 -11.29 2.33
N ARG A 17 1.14 -11.09 3.29
CA ARG A 17 2.31 -11.96 3.51
C ARG A 17 2.73 -11.93 4.98
N PRO A 18 3.30 -13.04 5.49
CA PRO A 18 3.75 -13.13 6.88
C PRO A 18 4.88 -12.15 7.19
N LEU A 19 4.98 -11.73 8.46
CA LEU A 19 5.91 -10.69 8.91
C LEU A 19 7.37 -11.05 8.62
N GLU A 20 7.74 -12.32 8.71
CA GLU A 20 9.10 -12.80 8.44
C GLU A 20 9.52 -12.56 6.98
N LYS A 21 8.56 -12.66 6.05
CA LYS A 21 8.80 -12.35 4.64
C LYS A 21 8.90 -10.84 4.42
N LEU A 22 8.15 -10.03 5.17
CA LEU A 22 8.24 -8.57 5.14
C LEU A 22 9.62 -8.09 5.60
N GLN A 23 10.08 -8.60 6.75
CA GLN A 23 11.37 -8.27 7.33
C GLN A 23 12.52 -8.65 6.40
N ARG A 24 12.49 -9.86 5.82
CA ARG A 24 13.52 -10.30 4.86
C ARG A 24 13.56 -9.42 3.60
N GLY A 25 12.38 -9.03 3.09
CA GLY A 25 12.28 -8.13 1.94
C GLY A 25 12.83 -6.73 2.24
N SER A 26 12.50 -6.18 3.41
CA SER A 26 12.99 -4.88 3.86
C SER A 26 14.51 -4.87 4.09
N ALA A 27 15.06 -5.92 4.72
CA ALA A 27 16.49 -6.05 4.96
C ALA A 27 17.32 -6.10 3.67
N SER A 28 16.74 -6.59 2.58
CA SER A 28 17.39 -6.62 1.26
C SER A 28 17.38 -5.28 0.51
N GLY A 29 16.85 -4.21 1.11
CA GLY A 29 16.78 -2.87 0.51
C GLY A 29 15.81 -2.74 -0.68
N ARG A 30 15.04 -3.78 -0.99
CA ARG A 30 14.12 -3.88 -2.14
C ARG A 30 12.68 -3.44 -1.86
N SER A 31 12.43 -2.69 -0.80
CA SER A 31 11.07 -2.23 -0.53
C SER A 31 10.74 -0.98 -1.36
N ASP A 32 9.92 -1.14 -2.40
CA ASP A 32 9.30 -0.02 -3.12
C ASP A 32 8.29 0.74 -2.25
N ASP A 33 7.97 0.20 -1.06
CA ASP A 33 7.11 0.84 -0.07
C ASP A 33 7.91 1.63 0.97
N PRO A 34 7.79 2.97 1.00
CA PRO A 34 8.50 3.81 1.97
C PRO A 34 7.96 3.67 3.41
N VAL A 35 6.73 3.17 3.59
CA VAL A 35 6.11 3.03 4.92
C VAL A 35 6.58 1.75 5.61
N LEU A 36 6.81 0.69 4.85
CA LEU A 36 7.12 -0.64 5.39
C LEU A 36 8.30 -0.67 6.37
N PRO A 37 9.47 -0.05 6.09
CA PRO A 37 10.60 -0.06 7.04
C PRO A 37 10.31 0.65 8.37
N ILE A 38 9.48 1.71 8.33
CA ILE A 38 9.07 2.45 9.53
C ILE A 38 8.10 1.59 10.34
N LEU A 39 7.13 0.99 9.65
CA LEU A 39 6.12 0.13 10.26
C LEU A 39 6.74 -1.10 10.93
N LEU A 40 7.70 -1.76 10.29
CA LEU A 40 8.38 -2.94 10.87
C LEU A 40 9.12 -2.57 12.16
N ARG A 41 9.85 -1.45 12.16
CA ARG A 41 10.54 -0.94 13.37
C ARG A 41 9.56 -0.65 14.51
N ARG A 42 8.40 -0.07 14.20
CA ARG A 42 7.37 0.23 15.20
C ARG A 42 6.69 -1.05 15.73
N LEU A 43 6.48 -2.05 14.88
CA LEU A 43 6.00 -3.36 15.31
C LEU A 43 6.98 -4.09 16.23
N ASP A 44 8.28 -3.99 15.96
CA ASP A 44 9.31 -4.57 16.83
C ASP A 44 9.29 -3.89 18.20
N GLY A 45 9.19 -2.55 18.24
CA GLY A 45 8.98 -1.78 19.48
C GLY A 45 7.73 -2.21 20.25
N LEU A 46 6.58 -2.28 19.56
CA LEU A 46 5.31 -2.72 20.15
C LEU A 46 5.39 -4.13 20.73
N SER A 47 6.10 -5.03 20.05
CA SER A 47 6.31 -6.40 20.52
C SER A 47 7.15 -6.42 21.80
N GLN A 48 8.18 -5.58 21.88
CA GLN A 48 9.01 -5.43 23.07
C GLN A 48 8.20 -4.84 24.23
N THR A 49 7.49 -3.73 24.02
CA THR A 49 6.65 -3.11 25.05
C THR A 49 5.57 -4.06 25.56
N SER A 50 4.95 -4.87 24.69
CA SER A 50 3.97 -5.86 25.12
C SER A 50 4.60 -6.99 25.95
N ALA A 51 5.83 -7.40 25.62
CA ALA A 51 6.58 -8.37 26.42
C ALA A 51 6.95 -7.80 27.80
N ASP A 52 7.37 -6.54 27.85
CA ASP A 52 7.70 -5.82 29.08
C ASP A 52 6.44 -5.66 29.95
N ALA A 53 5.31 -5.25 29.37
CA ALA A 53 4.02 -5.14 30.07
C ALA A 53 3.59 -6.49 30.67
N GLN A 54 3.76 -7.58 29.92
CA GLN A 54 3.47 -8.93 30.42
C GLN A 54 4.44 -9.35 31.53
N SER A 55 5.69 -8.91 31.48
CA SER A 55 6.66 -9.11 32.57
C SER A 55 6.26 -8.35 33.83
N ALA A 56 5.97 -7.05 33.71
CA ALA A 56 5.54 -6.21 34.81
C ALA A 56 4.26 -6.72 35.49
N ARG A 57 3.28 -7.20 34.71
CA ARG A 57 2.07 -7.84 35.27
C ARG A 57 2.38 -9.10 36.09
N ARG A 58 3.33 -9.93 35.64
CA ARG A 58 3.77 -11.11 36.40
C ARG A 58 4.46 -10.73 37.71
N ASN A 59 5.26 -9.67 37.70
CA ASN A 59 5.91 -9.14 38.90
C ASN A 59 4.88 -8.58 39.89
N LEU A 60 3.91 -7.81 39.41
CA LEU A 60 2.79 -7.33 40.23
C LEU A 60 2.00 -8.49 40.85
N GLU A 61 1.67 -9.53 40.06
CA GLU A 61 0.98 -10.71 40.56
C GLU A 61 1.81 -11.51 41.58
N ALA A 62 3.13 -11.52 41.43
CA ALA A 62 4.02 -12.12 42.43
C ALA A 62 4.05 -11.31 43.73
N ALA A 63 4.15 -9.98 43.64
CA ALA A 63 4.12 -9.08 44.80
C ALA A 63 2.80 -9.23 45.59
N TRP A 64 1.65 -9.20 44.90
CA TRP A 64 0.33 -9.42 45.51
C TRP A 64 0.17 -10.79 46.17
N ARG A 65 0.87 -11.82 45.67
CA ARG A 65 0.87 -13.14 46.32
C ARG A 65 1.71 -13.13 47.59
N GLY A 66 2.87 -12.47 47.58
CA GLY A 66 3.74 -12.29 48.75
C GLY A 66 3.04 -11.54 49.88
N HIS A 67 2.29 -10.48 49.55
CA HIS A 67 1.57 -9.68 50.53
C HIS A 67 0.46 -10.48 51.21
N ARG A 68 -0.31 -11.25 50.43
CA ARG A 68 -1.34 -12.15 50.98
C ARG A 68 -0.78 -13.26 51.87
N SER A 69 0.49 -13.65 51.70
CA SER A 69 1.16 -14.60 52.59
C SER A 69 1.75 -13.98 53.87
N GLY A 70 1.61 -12.66 54.06
CA GLY A 70 1.96 -11.99 55.32
C GLY A 70 3.38 -11.40 55.39
N GLU A 71 4.05 -11.18 54.24
CA GLU A 71 5.31 -10.44 54.22
C GLU A 71 5.06 -8.92 54.43
N PRO A 72 5.63 -8.29 55.47
CA PRO A 72 5.24 -6.94 55.91
C PRO A 72 5.92 -5.78 55.15
N ALA A 73 6.64 -6.04 54.04
CA ALA A 73 7.46 -5.04 53.34
C ALA A 73 7.09 -4.94 51.85
N LEU A 74 5.84 -4.55 51.54
CA LEU A 74 5.32 -4.69 50.16
C LEU A 74 4.52 -3.53 49.58
N ASP A 75 4.13 -2.50 50.34
CA ASP A 75 3.29 -1.41 49.79
C ASP A 75 4.01 -0.61 48.68
N ASP A 76 5.32 -0.34 48.81
CA ASP A 76 6.07 0.44 47.80
C ASP A 76 6.36 -0.36 46.51
N LEU A 77 6.57 -1.67 46.62
CA LEU A 77 6.93 -2.52 45.47
C LEU A 77 5.70 -2.86 44.62
N GLU A 78 4.55 -3.06 45.26
CA GLU A 78 3.27 -3.22 44.56
C GLU A 78 2.90 -1.94 43.81
N LEU A 79 3.06 -0.78 44.45
CA LEU A 79 2.79 0.51 43.82
C LEU A 79 3.73 0.76 42.63
N LEU A 80 5.01 0.38 42.75
CA LEU A 80 5.99 0.44 41.68
C LEU A 80 5.55 -0.40 40.47
N TYR A 81 5.28 -1.68 40.67
CA TYR A 81 4.86 -2.57 39.57
C TYR A 81 3.51 -2.18 38.99
N ALA A 82 2.56 -1.70 39.81
CA ALA A 82 1.29 -1.20 39.33
C ALA A 82 1.47 0.03 38.42
N THR A 83 2.34 0.95 38.81
CA THR A 83 2.68 2.14 38.01
C THR A 83 3.37 1.74 36.70
N GLU A 84 4.34 0.82 36.77
CA GLU A 84 5.05 0.30 35.61
C GLU A 84 4.08 -0.37 34.61
N VAL A 85 3.13 -1.17 35.10
CA VAL A 85 2.10 -1.78 34.25
C VAL A 85 1.25 -0.71 33.55
N VAL A 86 0.80 0.32 34.28
CA VAL A 86 -0.03 1.39 33.70
C VAL A 86 0.74 2.17 32.62
N ASP A 87 2.01 2.49 32.87
CA ASP A 87 2.85 3.22 31.92
C ASP A 87 3.12 2.38 30.66
N LEU A 88 3.44 1.09 30.82
CA LEU A 88 3.67 0.18 29.70
C LEU A 88 2.39 -0.09 28.89
N GLU A 89 1.23 -0.20 29.53
CA GLU A 89 -0.05 -0.34 28.83
C GLU A 89 -0.40 0.92 28.03
N ARG A 90 -0.11 2.10 28.59
CA ARG A 90 -0.29 3.37 27.88
C ARG A 90 0.66 3.48 26.69
N GLN A 91 1.91 3.05 26.85
CA GLN A 91 2.89 2.99 25.78
C GLN A 91 2.45 2.00 24.68
N GLU A 92 2.01 0.79 25.04
CA GLU A 92 1.51 -0.22 24.08
C GLU A 92 0.34 0.32 23.26
N ARG A 93 -0.58 1.08 23.89
CA ARG A 93 -1.69 1.72 23.21
C ARG A 93 -1.21 2.78 22.21
N SER A 94 -0.33 3.69 22.65
CA SER A 94 0.20 4.75 21.77
C SER A 94 0.99 4.19 20.58
N GLU A 95 1.78 3.15 20.80
CA GLU A 95 2.52 2.49 19.73
C GLU A 95 1.60 1.73 18.77
N THR A 96 0.54 1.11 19.28
CA THR A 96 -0.49 0.49 18.45
C THR A 96 -1.16 1.51 17.55
N GLU A 97 -1.58 2.64 18.11
CA GLU A 97 -2.19 3.76 17.35
C GLU A 97 -1.23 4.24 16.26
N ALA A 98 0.05 4.45 16.59
CA ALA A 98 1.05 4.87 15.61
C ALA A 98 1.25 3.85 14.47
N VAL A 99 1.16 2.54 14.75
CA VAL A 99 1.20 1.51 13.70
C VAL A 99 -0.05 1.57 12.81
N TRP A 100 -1.23 1.78 13.40
CA TRP A 100 -2.47 1.89 12.65
C TRP A 100 -2.49 3.14 11.78
N ASP A 101 -2.02 4.28 12.27
CA ASP A 101 -1.87 5.51 11.49
C ASP A 101 -0.96 5.29 10.27
N LEU A 102 0.14 4.53 10.43
CA LEU A 102 1.01 4.20 9.31
C LEU A 102 0.31 3.30 8.27
N LEU A 103 -0.54 2.37 8.70
CA LEU A 103 -1.35 1.57 7.78
C LEU A 103 -2.36 2.43 7.01
N ASP A 104 -2.95 3.43 7.65
CA ASP A 104 -3.86 4.37 7.01
C ASP A 104 -3.12 5.28 6.01
N VAL A 105 -1.95 5.80 6.37
CA VAL A 105 -1.08 6.54 5.45
C VAL A 105 -0.73 5.69 4.24
N ARG A 106 -0.38 4.41 4.43
CA ARG A 106 -0.11 3.49 3.32
C ARG A 106 -1.32 3.35 2.39
N LEU A 107 -2.51 3.20 2.96
CA LEU A 107 -3.75 3.12 2.19
C LEU A 107 -4.03 4.40 1.38
N LEU A 108 -3.72 5.56 1.93
CA LEU A 108 -3.82 6.85 1.23
C LEU A 108 -2.82 6.94 0.06
N LEU A 109 -1.58 6.48 0.25
CA LEU A 109 -0.56 6.43 -0.80
C LEU A 109 -0.95 5.48 -1.94
N ASP A 110 -1.50 4.32 -1.61
CA ASP A 110 -2.00 3.35 -2.60
C ASP A 110 -3.16 3.94 -3.40
N ARG A 111 -4.08 4.65 -2.74
CA ARG A 111 -5.18 5.35 -3.41
C ARG A 111 -4.69 6.47 -4.32
N ALA A 112 -3.70 7.26 -3.89
CA ALA A 112 -3.11 8.31 -4.71
C ALA A 112 -2.42 7.74 -5.96
N SER A 113 -1.73 6.61 -5.80
CA SER A 113 -1.07 5.88 -6.89
C SER A 113 -2.08 5.32 -7.89
N ALA A 114 -3.18 4.73 -7.41
CA ALA A 114 -4.27 4.24 -8.26
C ALA A 114 -5.03 5.38 -8.98
N ARG A 115 -5.06 6.58 -8.38
CA ARG A 115 -5.75 7.76 -8.93
C ARG A 115 -4.88 8.59 -9.87
N ARG A 116 -3.61 8.20 -10.13
CA ARG A 116 -2.88 8.67 -11.31
C ARG A 116 -3.33 7.83 -12.51
N PRO A 117 -4.34 8.27 -13.32
CA PRO A 117 -4.42 7.73 -14.67
C PRO A 117 -3.08 8.02 -15.32
N SER A 118 -2.61 7.06 -16.09
CA SER A 118 -1.34 7.02 -16.78
C SER A 118 -1.14 8.28 -17.65
N ALA A 119 -0.72 9.38 -17.04
CA ALA A 119 -0.27 10.59 -17.72
C ALA A 119 1.19 10.46 -18.16
N ARG A 120 1.70 9.22 -18.27
CA ARG A 120 2.77 8.92 -19.20
C ARG A 120 2.11 8.96 -20.57
N ARG A 121 1.99 10.17 -21.13
CA ARG A 121 1.99 10.36 -22.59
C ARG A 121 3.20 9.56 -23.07
N ALA A 122 2.96 8.33 -23.53
CA ALA A 122 3.88 7.69 -24.43
C ALA A 122 4.04 8.69 -25.57
N ALA A 123 5.22 9.29 -25.67
CA ALA A 123 5.59 9.94 -26.91
C ALA A 123 5.31 8.89 -27.99
N PRO A 124 4.45 9.19 -28.98
CA PRO A 124 4.16 8.23 -30.03
C PRO A 124 5.50 7.79 -30.60
N SER A 125 5.74 6.47 -30.66
CA SER A 125 6.90 5.97 -31.39
C SER A 125 6.83 6.55 -32.81
N PRO A 126 7.96 6.79 -33.48
CA PRO A 126 7.95 7.28 -34.87
C PRO A 126 6.97 6.47 -35.75
N ASP A 127 6.92 5.16 -35.54
CA ASP A 127 5.96 4.23 -36.15
C ASP A 127 4.47 4.59 -35.92
N ASP A 128 4.10 5.13 -34.75
CA ASP A 128 2.73 5.56 -34.44
C ASP A 128 2.35 6.90 -35.11
N GLN A 129 3.34 7.75 -35.44
CA GLN A 129 3.10 8.99 -36.18
C GLN A 129 2.85 8.69 -37.67
N ASP A 130 3.64 7.79 -38.25
CA ASP A 130 3.49 7.36 -39.64
C ASP A 130 2.15 6.65 -39.85
N LEU A 131 1.76 5.79 -38.90
CA LEU A 131 0.43 5.15 -38.90
C LEU A 131 -0.72 6.15 -38.79
N LEU A 132 -0.53 7.24 -38.05
CA LEU A 132 -1.54 8.29 -37.91
C LEU A 132 -1.66 9.13 -39.19
N GLY A 133 -0.55 9.36 -39.91
CA GLY A 133 -0.55 9.94 -41.25
C GLY A 133 -1.38 9.11 -42.24
N ILE A 134 -1.09 7.82 -42.34
CA ILE A 134 -1.83 6.89 -43.22
C ILE A 134 -3.31 6.81 -42.82
N ALA A 135 -3.61 6.79 -41.51
CA ALA A 135 -4.99 6.77 -41.01
C ALA A 135 -5.76 8.06 -41.34
N ARG A 136 -5.10 9.23 -41.38
CA ARG A 136 -5.72 10.50 -41.80
C ARG A 136 -6.06 10.49 -43.27
N GLU A 137 -5.17 10.01 -44.14
CA GLU A 137 -5.44 9.89 -45.58
C GLU A 137 -6.62 8.95 -45.84
N VAL A 138 -6.62 7.76 -45.21
CA VAL A 138 -7.76 6.84 -45.31
C VAL A 138 -9.04 7.48 -44.79
N ALA A 139 -8.97 8.24 -43.69
CA ALA A 139 -10.14 8.92 -43.13
C ALA A 139 -10.68 10.04 -44.03
N ALA A 140 -9.82 10.72 -44.80
CA ALA A 140 -10.23 11.75 -45.75
C ALA A 140 -11.05 11.17 -46.91
N ASP A 141 -10.73 9.93 -47.32
CA ASP A 141 -11.43 9.21 -48.38
C ASP A 141 -12.74 8.54 -47.90
N LEU A 142 -13.05 8.58 -46.60
CA LEU A 142 -14.22 7.93 -46.00
C LEU A 142 -15.36 8.92 -45.77
N HIS A 143 -16.53 8.65 -46.39
CA HIS A 143 -17.76 9.42 -46.17
C HIS A 143 -18.23 9.39 -44.69
N ARG A 144 -17.88 8.34 -43.92
CA ARG A 144 -18.20 8.25 -42.49
C ARG A 144 -17.07 7.57 -41.72
N LEU A 145 -16.53 8.26 -40.71
CA LEU A 145 -15.49 7.74 -39.83
C LEU A 145 -16.06 6.70 -38.85
N ASN A 146 -16.12 5.46 -39.31
CA ASN A 146 -16.51 4.31 -38.50
C ASN A 146 -15.34 3.32 -38.35
N ARG A 147 -15.49 2.42 -37.38
CA ARG A 147 -14.44 1.50 -36.97
C ARG A 147 -14.06 0.50 -38.07
N GLU A 148 -15.05 0.02 -38.80
CA GLU A 148 -14.88 -1.05 -39.77
C GLU A 148 -14.32 -0.52 -41.09
N ALA A 149 -14.77 0.65 -41.52
CA ALA A 149 -14.28 1.34 -42.71
C ALA A 149 -12.82 1.76 -42.56
N LEU A 150 -12.43 2.30 -41.39
CA LEU A 150 -11.03 2.62 -41.11
C LEU A 150 -10.17 1.35 -41.07
N ARG A 151 -10.68 0.26 -40.49
CA ARG A 151 -9.96 -1.03 -40.47
C ARG A 151 -9.75 -1.58 -41.86
N LYS A 152 -10.78 -1.50 -42.71
CA LYS A 152 -10.73 -1.97 -44.10
C LYS A 152 -9.74 -1.14 -44.91
N GLY A 153 -9.83 0.19 -44.87
CA GLY A 153 -8.90 1.05 -45.62
C GLY A 153 -7.44 0.94 -45.18
N LEU A 154 -7.16 0.74 -43.88
CA LEU A 154 -5.80 0.46 -43.41
C LEU A 154 -5.29 -0.91 -43.88
N ARG A 155 -6.18 -1.92 -43.94
CA ARG A 155 -5.84 -3.25 -44.46
C ARG A 155 -5.57 -3.22 -45.97
N ASP A 156 -6.34 -2.44 -46.73
CA ASP A 156 -6.17 -2.29 -48.17
C ASP A 156 -4.82 -1.63 -48.53
N ARG A 157 -4.25 -0.85 -47.60
CA ARG A 157 -2.88 -0.31 -47.69
C ARG A 157 -1.80 -1.19 -47.05
N GLY A 158 -2.12 -2.44 -46.73
CA GLY A 158 -1.17 -3.42 -46.20
C GLY A 158 -0.78 -3.20 -44.72
N VAL A 159 -1.54 -2.41 -43.96
CA VAL A 159 -1.24 -2.08 -42.56
C VAL A 159 -2.14 -2.90 -41.61
N PRO A 160 -1.64 -4.00 -41.03
CA PRO A 160 -2.40 -4.77 -40.04
C PRO A 160 -2.40 -4.06 -38.67
N VAL A 161 -3.56 -3.55 -38.25
CA VAL A 161 -3.70 -2.84 -36.97
C VAL A 161 -4.52 -3.66 -35.96
N SER A 162 -4.02 -3.73 -34.72
CA SER A 162 -4.71 -4.39 -33.62
C SER A 162 -5.97 -3.62 -33.18
N ASN A 163 -6.96 -4.32 -32.62
CA ASN A 163 -8.23 -3.73 -32.18
C ASN A 163 -8.04 -2.57 -31.18
N ARG A 164 -7.02 -2.65 -30.33
CA ARG A 164 -6.69 -1.61 -29.34
C ARG A 164 -6.14 -0.35 -30.01
N ARG A 165 -5.20 -0.50 -30.95
CA ARG A 165 -4.58 0.61 -31.70
C ARG A 165 -5.58 1.32 -32.62
N LEU A 166 -6.51 0.56 -33.21
CA LEU A 166 -7.56 1.14 -34.05
C LEU A 166 -8.54 2.01 -33.24
N GLY A 167 -8.84 1.62 -31.99
CA GLY A 167 -9.63 2.44 -31.07
C GLY A 167 -8.96 3.77 -30.74
N THR A 168 -7.65 3.77 -30.49
CA THR A 168 -6.89 5.00 -30.23
C THR A 168 -6.79 5.92 -31.45
N LEU A 169 -6.63 5.37 -32.66
CA LEU A 169 -6.62 6.15 -33.90
C LEU A 169 -7.97 6.84 -34.16
N LEU A 170 -9.09 6.13 -33.97
CA LEU A 170 -10.42 6.72 -34.11
C LEU A 170 -10.70 7.83 -33.12
N GLN A 171 -10.28 7.66 -31.86
CA GLN A 171 -10.44 8.72 -30.85
C GLN A 171 -9.64 9.96 -31.22
N ARG A 172 -8.40 9.80 -31.72
CA ARG A 172 -7.57 10.92 -32.17
C ARG A 172 -8.15 11.63 -33.40
N LEU A 173 -8.58 10.88 -34.41
CA LEU A 173 -9.20 11.44 -35.62
C LEU A 173 -10.48 12.21 -35.31
N ARG A 174 -11.30 11.71 -34.36
CA ARG A 174 -12.49 12.44 -33.88
C ARG A 174 -12.15 13.70 -33.11
N ALA A 175 -11.12 13.66 -32.26
CA ALA A 175 -10.67 14.84 -31.54
C ALA A 175 -10.15 15.92 -32.50
N GLU A 176 -9.45 15.53 -33.58
CA GLU A 176 -8.99 16.45 -34.63
C GLU A 176 -10.14 17.03 -35.46
N SER A 177 -11.14 16.22 -35.82
CA SER A 177 -12.30 16.70 -36.59
C SER A 177 -13.23 17.63 -35.80
N THR A 178 -13.15 17.63 -34.46
CA THR A 178 -13.93 18.51 -33.59
C THR A 178 -13.17 19.81 -33.25
N SER A 179 -11.88 19.88 -33.56
CA SER A 179 -11.01 21.02 -33.32
C SER A 179 -10.80 21.90 -34.57
N ARG A 180 -11.47 21.57 -35.68
CA ARG A 180 -11.61 22.39 -36.89
C ARG A 180 -13.03 22.94 -36.94
#